data_AF-A0A6L5GE72-F1
#
_entry.id   AF-A0A6L5GE72-F1
#
_cell.length_a   1.000
_cell.length_b   1.000
_cell.length_c   1.000
_cell.angle_alpha   90.00
_cell.angle_beta   90.00
_cell.angle_gamma   90.00
#
_symmetry.space_group_name_H-M   'P 1'
#
loop_
_entity.id
_entity.type
_entity.pdbx_description
1 polymer ?
#
loop_
_entity_poly.entity_id
_entity_poly.type
_entity_poly.pdbx_seq_one_letter_code
_entity_poly.pdbx_strand_id
1 'polypeptide(L)'
;MERRDAIAAAGRYGAPLFAAALALAVTGCGAGQDAQTSKMETAISGVDVDAGDLALRDLQIDFGDSGSYPEGGQAPLRVWIANDGDEAVILESVTSPDAEAVTLANETAPEPEPETPVEETPGEASPSPGEGGESPTADATATPDAAESPEGETTATESPAGEGEATAGAAGEREFTVEIPAGDYVRLSPSSGSFLLLEGLQDDLAMGSTVDLEFTFSNGEVVEVAIPMGNSEESGERSYFGDPHEPAAE
;
A
#
# COMPACT_ATOMS: atom_id res chain seq x y z
N MET A 1 16.57 3.53 -98.35
CA MET A 1 16.64 4.50 -97.23
C MET A 1 15.41 4.26 -96.34
N GLU A 2 15.25 3.12 -95.68
CA GLU A 2 16.11 2.56 -94.61
C GLU A 2 16.52 3.64 -93.62
N ARG A 3 15.99 3.56 -92.38
CA ARG A 3 16.70 2.88 -91.29
C ARG A 3 15.71 2.21 -90.34
N ARG A 4 16.00 0.94 -90.04
CA ARG A 4 15.51 0.18 -88.91
C ARG A 4 16.46 0.46 -87.75
N ASP A 5 15.96 0.86 -86.59
CA ASP A 5 16.69 0.82 -85.33
C ASP A 5 15.68 0.41 -84.24
N ALA A 6 15.61 -0.88 -83.90
CA ALA A 6 16.46 -1.60 -82.95
C ALA A 6 15.80 -1.62 -81.57
N ILE A 7 15.08 -2.72 -81.34
CA ILE A 7 14.53 -3.13 -80.04
C ILE A 7 15.71 -3.41 -79.12
N ALA A 8 15.95 -2.54 -78.15
CA ALA A 8 16.90 -2.81 -77.07
C ALA A 8 16.25 -3.75 -76.06
N ALA A 9 16.65 -5.02 -76.10
CA ALA A 9 16.36 -6.01 -75.09
C ALA A 9 17.04 -5.62 -73.77
N ALA A 10 16.30 -4.99 -72.86
CA ALA A 10 16.73 -4.80 -71.48
C ALA A 10 16.56 -6.11 -70.71
N GLY A 11 17.67 -6.67 -70.23
CA GLY A 11 17.76 -8.00 -69.63
C GLY A 11 16.87 -8.20 -68.41
N ARG A 12 16.02 -9.23 -68.48
CA ARG A 12 15.28 -9.81 -67.34
C ARG A 12 16.20 -10.73 -66.53
N TYR A 13 17.11 -10.17 -65.73
CA TYR A 13 17.94 -10.96 -64.81
C TYR A 13 18.12 -10.28 -63.44
N GLY A 14 17.05 -9.69 -62.89
CA GLY A 14 17.08 -9.03 -61.57
C GLY A 14 15.95 -9.42 -60.60
N ALA A 15 15.05 -10.33 -60.99
CA ALA A 15 13.83 -10.60 -60.22
C ALA A 15 13.95 -11.58 -59.02
N PRO A 16 14.85 -12.58 -58.97
CA PRO A 16 14.79 -13.57 -57.88
C PRO A 16 15.39 -13.08 -56.56
N LEU A 17 16.29 -12.08 -56.57
CA LEU A 17 16.95 -11.60 -55.35
C LEU A 17 16.08 -10.66 -54.50
N PHE A 18 15.17 -9.91 -55.11
CA PHE A 18 14.30 -8.97 -54.37
C PHE A 18 13.19 -9.69 -53.59
N ALA A 19 12.68 -10.82 -54.10
CA ALA A 19 11.66 -11.61 -53.41
C ALA A 19 12.19 -12.31 -52.15
N ALA A 20 13.45 -12.74 -52.15
CA ALA A 20 14.09 -13.37 -50.98
C ALA A 20 14.37 -12.37 -49.84
N ALA A 21 14.71 -11.12 -50.18
CA ALA A 21 14.95 -10.07 -49.19
C ALA A 21 13.65 -9.63 -48.47
N LEU A 22 12.51 -9.62 -49.17
CA LEU A 22 11.22 -9.27 -48.57
C LEU A 22 10.71 -10.35 -47.59
N ALA A 23 11.01 -11.63 -47.85
CA ALA A 23 10.61 -12.74 -46.98
C ALA A 23 11.34 -12.74 -45.62
N LEU A 24 12.58 -12.24 -45.57
CA LEU A 24 13.35 -12.12 -44.33
C LEU A 24 12.99 -10.87 -43.50
N ALA A 25 12.33 -9.87 -44.09
CA ALA A 25 11.92 -8.66 -43.38
C ALA A 25 10.62 -8.82 -42.57
N VAL A 26 9.86 -9.90 -42.80
CA VAL A 26 8.52 -10.12 -42.18
C VAL A 26 8.60 -10.94 -40.88
N THR A 27 9.77 -11.36 -40.42
CA THR A 27 9.89 -12.12 -39.16
C THR A 27 10.01 -11.23 -37.90
N GLY A 28 10.00 -9.91 -38.05
CA GLY A 28 10.34 -8.97 -36.98
C GLY A 28 9.19 -8.31 -36.19
N CYS A 29 7.92 -8.45 -36.58
CA CYS A 29 6.81 -7.67 -35.99
C CYS A 29 6.00 -8.41 -34.90
N GLY A 30 6.48 -9.56 -34.40
CA GLY A 30 5.73 -10.41 -33.47
C GLY A 30 6.03 -10.22 -31.99
N ALA A 31 7.14 -9.56 -31.63
CA ALA A 31 7.64 -9.55 -30.25
C ALA A 31 6.88 -8.61 -29.29
N GLY A 32 5.89 -7.85 -29.76
CA GLY A 32 5.15 -6.87 -28.94
C GLY A 32 3.63 -7.05 -28.90
N GLN A 33 3.03 -7.86 -29.78
CA GLN A 33 1.57 -8.06 -29.79
C GLN A 33 1.11 -9.02 -28.68
N ASP A 34 1.99 -9.90 -28.22
CA ASP A 34 1.76 -10.87 -27.13
C ASP A 34 3.01 -10.94 -26.24
N ALA A 35 3.37 -9.82 -25.62
CA ALA A 35 4.46 -9.81 -24.67
C ALA A 35 4.10 -10.68 -23.45
N GLN A 36 4.95 -11.64 -23.09
CA GLN A 36 4.74 -12.47 -21.89
C GLN A 36 4.70 -11.61 -20.62
N THR A 37 5.35 -10.45 -20.62
CA THR A 37 5.29 -9.49 -19.51
C THR A 37 3.95 -8.79 -19.36
N SER A 38 3.13 -8.70 -20.42
CA SER A 38 1.78 -8.13 -20.34
C SER A 38 0.78 -9.04 -19.64
N LYS A 39 1.13 -10.33 -19.46
CA LYS A 39 0.32 -11.31 -18.74
C LYS A 39 0.89 -11.64 -17.34
N MET A 40 1.94 -10.92 -16.92
CA MET A 40 2.48 -11.08 -15.59
C MET A 40 1.60 -10.29 -14.62
N GLU A 41 1.01 -10.98 -13.66
CA GLU A 41 0.33 -10.38 -12.52
C GLU A 41 1.36 -9.67 -11.63
N THR A 42 0.97 -8.55 -11.04
CA THR A 42 1.88 -7.76 -10.21
C THR A 42 2.30 -8.56 -8.97
N ALA A 43 3.59 -8.61 -8.67
CA ALA A 43 4.13 -9.28 -7.47
C ALA A 43 4.00 -8.42 -6.20
N ILE A 44 2.98 -7.56 -6.13
CA ILE A 44 2.69 -6.70 -4.98
C ILE A 44 1.46 -7.24 -4.25
N SER A 45 1.36 -6.91 -2.97
CA SER A 45 0.10 -7.07 -2.24
C SER A 45 -0.96 -6.17 -2.89
N GLY A 46 -2.17 -6.71 -3.08
CA GLY A 46 -3.24 -6.03 -3.82
C GLY A 46 -3.85 -6.94 -4.88
N VAL A 47 -5.16 -6.81 -5.08
CA VAL A 47 -5.89 -7.49 -6.16
C VAL A 47 -6.23 -6.48 -7.24
N ASP A 48 -6.05 -6.88 -8.48
CA ASP A 48 -6.41 -6.09 -9.66
C ASP A 48 -7.61 -6.77 -10.34
N VAL A 49 -8.67 -6.00 -10.64
CA VAL A 49 -9.89 -6.49 -11.29
C VAL A 49 -10.31 -5.55 -12.40
N ASP A 50 -10.61 -6.12 -13.56
CA ASP A 50 -11.19 -5.42 -14.69
C ASP A 50 -12.68 -5.77 -14.80
N ALA A 51 -13.53 -4.74 -14.91
CA ALA A 51 -14.97 -4.88 -15.10
C ALA A 51 -15.40 -3.89 -16.18
N GLY A 52 -15.73 -4.38 -17.38
CA GLY A 52 -16.11 -3.51 -18.48
C GLY A 52 -15.02 -2.48 -18.82
N ASP A 53 -15.36 -1.20 -18.70
CA ASP A 53 -14.44 -0.05 -18.86
C ASP A 53 -13.88 0.46 -17.51
N LEU A 54 -14.21 -0.20 -16.40
CA LEU A 54 -13.66 0.08 -15.07
C LEU A 54 -12.49 -0.85 -14.77
N ALA A 55 -11.49 -0.30 -14.09
CA ALA A 55 -10.38 -1.07 -13.54
C ALA A 55 -10.17 -0.72 -12.07
N LEU A 56 -10.33 -1.71 -11.20
CA LEU A 56 -10.02 -1.61 -9.79
C LEU A 56 -8.61 -2.15 -9.59
N ARG A 57 -7.72 -1.35 -9.02
CA ARG A 57 -6.31 -1.67 -8.82
C ARG A 57 -5.92 -1.50 -7.37
N ASP A 58 -4.93 -2.28 -6.96
CA ASP A 58 -4.37 -2.23 -5.59
C ASP A 58 -5.44 -2.40 -4.50
N LEU A 59 -6.42 -3.29 -4.73
CA LEU A 59 -7.43 -3.64 -3.73
C LEU A 59 -6.79 -4.44 -2.60
N GLN A 60 -6.68 -3.84 -1.43
CA GLN A 60 -6.15 -4.50 -0.23
C GLN A 60 -6.64 -3.84 1.05
N ILE A 61 -6.53 -4.56 2.17
CA ILE A 61 -6.68 -4.03 3.52
C ILE A 61 -5.29 -3.68 4.03
N ASP A 62 -5.09 -2.46 4.51
CA ASP A 62 -3.78 -2.05 5.03
C ASP A 62 -3.50 -2.71 6.38
N PHE A 63 -2.23 -3.03 6.67
CA PHE A 63 -1.86 -3.51 8.00
C PHE A 63 -2.08 -2.42 9.05
N GLY A 64 -2.79 -2.76 10.12
CA GLY A 64 -2.80 -1.94 11.34
C GLY A 64 -1.46 -2.07 12.07
N ASP A 65 -1.21 -1.21 13.06
CA ASP A 65 0.02 -1.22 13.85
C ASP A 65 0.30 -2.58 14.53
N SER A 66 -0.77 -3.30 14.90
CA SER A 66 -0.74 -4.62 15.50
C SER A 66 -0.52 -5.75 14.48
N GLY A 67 -0.61 -5.48 13.18
CA GLY A 67 -0.54 -6.47 12.10
C GLY A 67 -1.79 -7.36 11.97
N SER A 68 -2.89 -7.04 12.64
CA SER A 68 -4.16 -7.77 12.58
C SER A 68 -5.33 -6.91 13.06
N TYR A 69 -6.55 -7.24 12.66
CA TYR A 69 -7.78 -6.62 13.17
C TYR A 69 -8.64 -7.66 13.90
N PRO A 70 -9.09 -7.40 15.14
CA PRO A 70 -9.91 -8.35 15.87
C PRO A 70 -11.34 -8.43 15.32
N GLU A 71 -12.06 -9.50 15.65
CA GLU A 71 -13.52 -9.57 15.50
C GLU A 71 -14.20 -8.34 16.13
N GLY A 72 -15.20 -7.79 15.45
CA GLY A 72 -15.89 -6.54 15.79
C GLY A 72 -15.06 -5.28 15.54
N GLY A 73 -13.81 -5.43 15.09
CA GLY A 73 -12.88 -4.34 14.80
C GLY A 73 -13.22 -3.59 13.52
N GLN A 74 -12.34 -2.65 13.17
CA GLN A 74 -12.45 -1.84 11.97
C GLN A 74 -11.19 -1.97 11.14
N ALA A 75 -11.32 -2.10 9.82
CA ALA A 75 -10.18 -2.26 8.93
C ALA A 75 -10.26 -1.29 7.73
N PRO A 76 -9.31 -0.37 7.57
CA PRO A 76 -9.24 0.50 6.41
C PRO A 76 -8.81 -0.28 5.17
N LEU A 77 -9.50 -0.05 4.07
CA LEU A 77 -9.13 -0.60 2.76
C LEU A 77 -8.65 0.48 1.80
N ARG A 78 -7.85 0.03 0.86
CA ARG A 78 -7.28 0.80 -0.23
C ARG A 78 -7.81 0.28 -1.56
N VAL A 79 -8.11 1.21 -2.47
CA VAL A 79 -8.41 0.90 -3.87
C VAL A 79 -8.15 2.12 -4.76
N TRP A 80 -7.69 1.84 -5.98
CA TRP A 80 -7.68 2.79 -7.10
C TRP A 80 -8.73 2.35 -8.10
N ILE A 81 -9.67 3.23 -8.43
CA ILE A 81 -10.75 2.93 -9.38
C ILE A 81 -10.57 3.83 -10.59
N ALA A 82 -10.15 3.25 -11.71
CA ALA A 82 -10.02 3.92 -12.99
C ALA A 82 -11.26 3.67 -13.86
N ASN A 83 -11.62 4.67 -14.66
CA ASN A 83 -12.69 4.60 -15.64
C ASN A 83 -12.14 4.97 -17.02
N ASP A 84 -11.92 3.95 -17.86
CA ASP A 84 -11.46 4.09 -19.24
C ASP A 84 -12.62 4.40 -20.22
N GLY A 85 -13.86 4.51 -19.72
CA GLY A 85 -15.05 4.83 -20.50
C GLY A 85 -15.21 6.32 -20.82
N ASP A 86 -16.15 6.64 -21.69
CA ASP A 86 -16.45 8.01 -22.14
C ASP A 86 -17.45 8.77 -21.25
N GLU A 87 -18.06 8.10 -20.27
CA GLU A 87 -19.06 8.66 -19.35
C GLU A 87 -18.62 8.49 -17.89
N ALA A 88 -18.97 9.45 -17.03
CA ALA A 88 -18.68 9.34 -15.59
C ALA A 88 -19.50 8.20 -14.96
N VAL A 89 -18.89 7.48 -14.02
CA VAL A 89 -19.52 6.37 -13.29
C VAL A 89 -19.52 6.69 -11.80
N ILE A 90 -20.57 6.28 -11.09
CA ILE A 90 -20.68 6.49 -9.63
C ILE A 90 -20.53 5.14 -8.95
N LEU A 91 -19.65 5.04 -7.95
CA LEU A 91 -19.68 3.96 -6.97
C LEU A 91 -20.85 4.22 -6.02
N GLU A 92 -21.88 3.38 -6.11
CA GLU A 92 -23.15 3.55 -5.39
C GLU A 92 -23.14 2.87 -4.02
N SER A 93 -22.47 1.72 -3.91
CA SER A 93 -22.34 1.00 -2.65
C SER A 93 -21.18 0.01 -2.67
N VAL A 94 -20.65 -0.26 -1.48
CA VAL A 94 -19.75 -1.37 -1.22
C VAL A 94 -20.31 -2.17 -0.05
N THR A 95 -20.34 -3.49 -0.16
CA THR A 95 -20.82 -4.38 0.91
C THR A 95 -19.84 -5.53 1.13
N SER A 96 -19.92 -6.17 2.30
CA SER A 96 -19.13 -7.34 2.65
C SER A 96 -19.97 -8.30 3.47
N PRO A 97 -19.89 -9.62 3.24
CA PRO A 97 -20.43 -10.62 4.16
C PRO A 97 -19.57 -10.80 5.41
N ASP A 98 -18.30 -10.38 5.40
CA ASP A 98 -17.33 -10.55 6.49
C ASP A 98 -17.23 -9.31 7.41
N ALA A 99 -18.08 -8.31 7.20
CA ALA A 99 -18.18 -7.12 8.05
C ALA A 99 -19.65 -6.68 8.20
N GLU A 100 -19.99 -6.05 9.33
CA GLU A 100 -21.32 -5.50 9.57
C GLU A 100 -21.68 -4.36 8.60
N ALA A 101 -20.70 -3.53 8.26
CA ALA A 101 -20.87 -2.43 7.30
C ALA A 101 -19.56 -2.06 6.60
N VAL A 102 -19.71 -1.41 5.44
CA VAL A 102 -18.63 -0.66 4.79
C VAL A 102 -19.04 0.80 4.75
N THR A 103 -18.15 1.68 5.21
CA THR A 103 -18.40 3.12 5.25
C THR A 103 -17.34 3.88 4.48
N LEU A 104 -17.69 5.07 3.97
CA LEU A 104 -16.70 6.01 3.47
C LEU A 104 -16.23 6.85 4.64
N ALA A 105 -15.01 6.59 5.09
CA ALA A 105 -14.33 7.38 6.10
C ALA A 105 -13.50 8.47 5.43
N ASN A 106 -13.51 9.64 6.05
CA ASN A 106 -12.53 10.67 5.78
C ASN A 106 -11.64 10.74 7.01
N GLU A 107 -10.33 10.84 6.81
CA GLU A 107 -9.42 11.18 7.90
C GLU A 107 -9.78 12.60 8.36
N THR A 108 -10.70 12.67 9.32
CA THR A 108 -10.80 13.82 10.18
C THR A 108 -9.50 13.78 10.97
N ALA A 109 -8.52 14.57 10.52
CA ALA A 109 -7.36 14.91 11.32
C ALA A 109 -7.86 15.07 12.77
N PRO A 110 -7.27 14.37 13.75
CA PRO A 110 -7.77 14.41 15.12
C PRO A 110 -7.94 15.88 15.49
N GLU A 111 -9.19 16.26 15.73
CA GLU A 111 -9.51 17.58 16.23
C GLU A 111 -8.61 17.75 17.47
N PRO A 112 -7.74 18.78 17.53
CA PRO A 112 -6.82 18.90 18.65
C PRO A 112 -7.70 18.91 19.89
N GLU A 113 -7.51 17.90 20.75
CA GLU A 113 -8.23 17.81 22.01
C GLU A 113 -8.20 19.21 22.63
N PRO A 114 -9.34 19.76 23.10
CA PRO A 114 -9.34 21.10 23.66
C PRO A 114 -8.34 21.10 24.79
N GLU A 115 -7.22 21.77 24.56
CA GLU A 115 -6.12 21.87 25.49
C GLU A 115 -6.73 22.36 26.79
N THR A 116 -6.83 21.46 27.77
CA THR A 116 -7.23 21.84 29.11
C THR A 116 -6.28 22.96 29.52
N PRO A 117 -6.76 24.15 29.88
CA PRO A 117 -5.89 25.25 30.24
C PRO A 117 -4.94 24.77 31.32
N VAL A 118 -3.64 24.70 30.99
CA VAL A 118 -2.58 24.60 31.98
C VAL A 118 -2.78 25.78 32.92
N GLU A 119 -3.17 25.49 34.16
CA GLU A 119 -3.12 26.49 35.22
C GLU A 119 -1.66 26.95 35.36
N GLU A 120 -1.43 28.19 34.92
CA GLU A 120 -0.20 28.90 35.14
C GLU A 120 0.07 28.97 36.65
N THR A 121 1.07 28.23 37.11
CA THR A 121 1.68 28.47 38.41
C THR A 121 2.83 29.46 38.19
N PRO A 122 2.79 30.68 38.76
CA PRO A 122 3.88 31.64 38.59
C PRO A 122 5.04 31.34 39.55
N GLY A 123 6.27 31.50 39.04
CA GLY A 123 7.49 31.72 39.82
C GLY A 123 8.41 30.49 39.91
N GLU A 124 9.74 30.61 39.83
CA GLU A 124 10.60 31.79 39.79
C GLU A 124 12.01 31.32 39.41
N ALA A 125 12.68 32.12 38.58
CA ALA A 125 14.12 32.34 38.42
C ALA A 125 15.16 31.22 38.75
N SER A 126 15.94 30.92 37.70
CA SER A 126 17.37 30.56 37.71
C SER A 126 18.20 31.31 38.78
N PRO A 127 19.19 30.65 39.41
CA PRO A 127 20.56 30.95 38.99
C PRO A 127 21.53 29.74 38.99
N SER A 128 22.35 29.66 37.93
CA SER A 128 23.77 29.27 38.01
C SER A 128 24.59 30.52 38.40
N PRO A 129 25.83 30.51 38.95
CA PRO A 129 26.86 29.45 38.93
C PRO A 129 27.69 29.29 40.23
N GLY A 130 28.65 28.36 40.26
CA GLY A 130 29.68 28.36 41.31
C GLY A 130 30.57 27.11 41.35
N GLU A 131 31.87 27.33 41.28
CA GLU A 131 32.98 26.38 41.10
C GLU A 131 33.36 25.54 42.35
N GLY A 132 34.15 24.49 42.10
CA GLY A 132 35.04 23.83 43.06
C GLY A 132 34.35 22.70 43.83
N GLY A 133 34.90 21.49 43.97
CA GLY A 133 36.21 20.95 43.67
C GLY A 133 36.29 19.61 44.41
N GLU A 134 37.32 18.84 44.09
CA GLU A 134 37.87 17.76 44.92
C GLU A 134 37.23 16.36 44.80
N SER A 135 37.94 15.56 43.99
CA SER A 135 38.23 14.13 44.14
C SER A 135 38.17 13.61 45.58
N PRO A 136 37.79 12.33 45.78
CA PRO A 136 38.86 11.34 45.82
C PRO A 136 38.59 10.03 45.05
N THR A 137 39.68 9.54 44.49
CA THR A 137 40.03 8.15 44.20
C THR A 137 39.47 7.13 45.20
N ALA A 138 38.90 6.03 44.68
CA ALA A 138 39.12 4.70 45.22
C ALA A 138 39.00 3.65 44.11
N ASP A 139 40.16 3.08 43.80
CA ASP A 139 40.41 1.86 43.05
C ASP A 139 39.71 0.66 43.70
N ALA A 140 39.02 -0.17 42.89
CA ALA A 140 38.87 -1.59 43.20
C ALA A 140 38.52 -2.37 41.92
N THR A 141 39.57 -2.91 41.35
CA THR A 141 39.62 -3.94 40.31
C THR A 141 38.93 -5.25 40.79
N ALA A 142 38.04 -5.86 40.00
CA ALA A 142 37.93 -7.32 39.83
C ALA A 142 36.77 -7.76 38.90
N THR A 143 37.14 -8.33 37.75
CA THR A 143 36.43 -9.37 36.99
C THR A 143 37.19 -10.68 37.30
N PRO A 144 36.54 -11.84 37.58
CA PRO A 144 36.17 -12.74 36.48
C PRO A 144 34.91 -13.62 36.66
N ASP A 145 34.35 -13.95 35.50
CA ASP A 145 33.93 -15.28 35.01
C ASP A 145 33.18 -16.24 35.96
N ALA A 146 31.95 -16.57 35.58
CA ALA A 146 31.50 -17.97 35.58
C ALA A 146 30.24 -18.13 34.72
N ALA A 147 30.33 -19.08 33.80
CA ALA A 147 29.21 -19.75 33.16
C ALA A 147 28.19 -20.29 34.18
N GLU A 148 26.92 -20.36 33.79
CA GLU A 148 26.18 -21.62 33.69
C GLU A 148 24.74 -21.37 33.19
N SER A 149 24.38 -22.16 32.17
CA SER A 149 23.00 -22.45 31.77
C SER A 149 22.31 -23.22 32.90
N PRO A 150 21.00 -23.04 33.10
CA PRO A 150 20.16 -24.19 32.82
C PRO A 150 18.87 -23.87 32.08
N GLU A 151 18.49 -24.84 31.24
CA GLU A 151 17.15 -25.07 30.74
C GLU A 151 16.18 -25.18 31.92
N GLY A 152 15.11 -24.37 31.86
CA GLY A 152 14.02 -24.33 32.83
C GLY A 152 12.70 -24.25 32.10
N GLU A 153 12.27 -25.39 31.55
CA GLU A 153 10.91 -25.65 31.14
C GLU A 153 10.00 -25.71 32.38
N THR A 154 8.94 -24.89 32.43
CA THR A 154 7.55 -25.27 32.73
C THR A 154 6.64 -24.07 33.03
N THR A 155 5.39 -24.24 32.59
CA THR A 155 4.11 -23.64 33.03
C THR A 155 3.74 -22.21 32.62
N ALA A 156 2.60 -22.19 31.94
CA ALA A 156 1.73 -21.05 31.65
C ALA A 156 1.23 -20.35 32.92
N THR A 157 1.02 -19.03 32.83
CA THR A 157 -0.11 -18.32 33.44
C THR A 157 -0.15 -16.90 32.87
N GLU A 158 -1.26 -16.64 32.17
CA GLU A 158 -2.10 -15.44 32.25
C GLU A 158 -1.48 -14.05 32.07
N SER A 159 -1.92 -13.42 30.97
CA SER A 159 -2.66 -12.15 30.95
C SER A 159 -2.18 -11.05 31.91
N PRO A 160 -1.83 -9.90 31.34
CA PRO A 160 -2.77 -8.81 31.55
C PRO A 160 -3.37 -8.33 30.22
N ALA A 161 -4.70 -8.30 30.20
CA ALA A 161 -5.45 -7.27 29.51
C ALA A 161 -4.87 -5.92 29.93
N GLY A 162 -4.36 -5.18 28.96
CA GLY A 162 -3.87 -3.83 29.11
C GLY A 162 -4.21 -3.08 27.84
N GLU A 163 -5.20 -2.20 27.99
CA GLU A 163 -5.63 -1.13 27.10
C GLU A 163 -5.61 -1.42 25.58
N GLY A 164 -6.78 -1.84 25.08
CA GLY A 164 -7.15 -1.49 23.72
C GLY A 164 -7.18 0.03 23.62
N GLU A 165 -6.16 0.60 22.99
CA GLU A 165 -6.27 1.91 22.36
C GLU A 165 -7.36 1.77 21.30
N ALA A 166 -8.54 2.23 21.68
CA ALA A 166 -9.58 2.56 20.73
C ALA A 166 -8.98 3.59 19.80
N THR A 167 -8.57 3.15 18.60
CA THR A 167 -8.39 4.03 17.45
C THR A 167 -9.58 4.96 17.45
N ALA A 168 -9.33 6.24 17.69
CA ALA A 168 -10.34 7.29 17.67
C ALA A 168 -11.15 7.10 16.38
N GLY A 169 -12.42 6.74 16.55
CA GLY A 169 -13.24 6.18 15.50
C GLY A 169 -13.34 7.17 14.35
N ALA A 170 -12.79 6.79 13.20
CA ALA A 170 -13.18 7.37 11.94
C ALA A 170 -14.64 6.96 11.70
N ALA A 171 -15.58 7.78 12.17
CA ALA A 171 -17.00 7.57 11.94
C ALA A 171 -17.26 7.81 10.44
N GLY A 172 -17.30 6.72 9.67
CA GLY A 172 -17.55 6.77 8.25
C GLY A 172 -19.04 6.94 7.92
N GLU A 173 -19.30 7.49 6.75
CA GLU A 173 -20.64 7.66 6.19
C GLU A 173 -21.09 6.32 5.56
N ARG A 174 -22.24 5.78 5.97
CA ARG A 174 -22.80 4.51 5.42
C ARG A 174 -23.47 4.68 4.06
N GLU A 175 -23.95 5.89 3.79
CA GLU A 175 -24.56 6.24 2.50
C GLU A 175 -23.63 7.23 1.83
N PHE A 176 -22.95 6.80 0.77
CA PHE A 176 -22.00 7.61 0.04
C PHE A 176 -22.13 7.35 -1.46
N THR A 177 -21.68 8.32 -2.25
CA THR A 177 -21.55 8.18 -3.71
C THR A 177 -20.22 8.76 -4.12
N VAL A 178 -19.38 7.98 -4.79
CA VAL A 178 -18.08 8.44 -5.29
C VAL A 178 -18.15 8.53 -6.81
N GLU A 179 -18.03 9.73 -7.36
CA GLU A 179 -17.98 9.94 -8.81
C GLU A 179 -16.58 9.65 -9.35
N ILE A 180 -16.51 8.82 -10.39
CA ILE A 180 -15.29 8.42 -11.10
C ILE A 180 -15.40 9.02 -12.52
N PRO A 181 -14.67 10.12 -12.81
CA PRO A 181 -14.77 10.81 -14.10
C PRO A 181 -14.33 9.93 -15.26
N ALA A 182 -14.89 10.19 -16.45
CA ALA A 182 -14.49 9.53 -17.69
C ALA A 182 -13.01 9.79 -18.03
N GLY A 183 -12.26 8.73 -18.34
CA GLY A 183 -10.82 8.79 -18.64
C GLY A 183 -9.93 9.20 -17.46
N ASP A 184 -10.44 9.10 -16.23
CA ASP A 184 -9.75 9.48 -15.00
C ASP A 184 -9.84 8.37 -13.93
N TYR A 185 -9.37 8.65 -12.72
CA TYR A 185 -9.40 7.69 -11.61
C TYR A 185 -9.64 8.36 -10.26
N VAL A 186 -10.17 7.59 -9.32
CA VAL A 186 -10.29 7.97 -7.91
C VAL A 186 -9.45 7.04 -7.06
N ARG A 187 -8.74 7.62 -6.09
CA ARG A 187 -7.97 6.87 -5.10
C ARG A 187 -8.66 6.97 -3.75
N LEU A 188 -9.05 5.82 -3.21
CA LEU A 188 -9.59 5.68 -1.86
C LEU A 188 -8.53 4.97 -1.02
N SER A 189 -7.84 5.71 -0.17
CA SER A 189 -6.77 5.19 0.68
C SER A 189 -6.60 6.08 1.90
N PRO A 190 -6.19 5.54 3.07
CA PRO A 190 -5.94 6.36 4.25
C PRO A 190 -4.98 7.52 3.95
N SER A 191 -3.93 7.23 3.18
CA SER A 191 -2.94 8.22 2.72
C SER A 191 -3.50 9.32 1.80
N SER A 192 -4.66 9.12 1.17
CA SER A 192 -5.36 10.14 0.36
C SER A 192 -6.31 11.01 1.19
N GLY A 193 -6.59 10.64 2.44
CA GLY A 193 -7.53 11.31 3.32
C GLY A 193 -9.00 10.87 3.18
N SER A 194 -9.34 10.09 2.16
CA SER A 194 -10.66 9.46 1.99
C SER A 194 -10.46 7.98 1.67
N PHE A 195 -11.13 7.10 2.41
CA PHE A 195 -10.97 5.66 2.28
C PHE A 195 -12.22 4.91 2.69
N LEU A 196 -12.33 3.66 2.27
CA LEU A 196 -13.41 2.80 2.69
C LEU A 196 -12.99 2.09 4.00
N LEU A 197 -13.90 2.00 4.95
CA LEU A 197 -13.66 1.40 6.27
C LEU A 197 -14.65 0.26 6.47
N LEU A 198 -14.11 -0.95 6.67
CA LEU A 198 -14.87 -2.09 7.16
C LEU A 198 -15.15 -1.85 8.65
N GLU A 199 -16.42 -1.88 9.05
CA GLU A 199 -16.85 -1.79 10.44
C GLU A 199 -17.45 -3.12 10.89
N GLY A 200 -17.12 -3.56 12.10
CA GLY A 200 -17.71 -4.76 12.69
C GLY A 200 -17.28 -6.02 11.97
N LEU A 201 -15.98 -6.31 11.93
CA LEU A 201 -15.47 -7.53 11.31
C LEU A 201 -16.10 -8.78 11.94
N GLN A 202 -16.50 -9.76 11.12
CA GLN A 202 -17.20 -10.95 11.59
C GLN A 202 -16.27 -11.99 12.23
N ASP A 203 -14.97 -11.95 11.90
CA ASP A 203 -13.91 -12.82 12.41
C ASP A 203 -12.60 -12.03 12.57
N ASP A 204 -11.62 -12.60 13.28
CA ASP A 204 -10.26 -12.03 13.35
C ASP A 204 -9.61 -12.00 11.96
N LEU A 205 -9.24 -10.80 11.51
CA LEU A 205 -8.53 -10.61 10.26
C LEU A 205 -7.02 -10.57 10.52
N ALA A 206 -6.32 -11.62 10.11
CA ALA A 206 -4.89 -11.77 10.26
C ALA A 206 -4.16 -11.73 8.90
N MET A 207 -2.83 -11.69 8.97
CA MET A 207 -1.94 -11.79 7.81
C MET A 207 -2.26 -13.04 6.98
N GLY A 208 -2.50 -12.85 5.68
CA GLY A 208 -2.85 -13.95 4.76
C GLY A 208 -4.34 -14.32 4.74
N SER A 209 -5.17 -13.68 5.56
CA SER A 209 -6.63 -13.74 5.43
C SER A 209 -7.10 -12.84 4.28
N THR A 210 -8.30 -13.12 3.77
CA THR A 210 -9.00 -12.35 2.73
C THR A 210 -10.39 -11.98 3.20
N VAL A 211 -10.90 -10.83 2.75
CA VAL A 211 -12.28 -10.35 2.96
C VAL A 211 -12.98 -10.29 1.62
N ASP A 212 -14.18 -10.84 1.52
CA ASP A 212 -15.00 -10.71 0.32
C ASP A 212 -15.70 -9.34 0.30
N LEU A 213 -15.66 -8.66 -0.84
CA LEU A 213 -16.31 -7.38 -1.09
C LEU A 213 -17.14 -7.43 -2.37
N GLU A 214 -18.25 -6.71 -2.35
CA GLU A 214 -19.08 -6.45 -3.53
C GLU A 214 -19.17 -4.93 -3.76
N PHE A 215 -18.68 -4.47 -4.92
CA PHE A 215 -18.80 -3.07 -5.38
C PHE A 215 -19.94 -2.97 -6.39
N THR A 216 -20.83 -2.00 -6.21
CA THR A 216 -21.93 -1.70 -7.16
C THR A 216 -21.74 -0.32 -7.77
N PHE A 217 -21.80 -0.26 -9.09
CA PHE A 217 -21.59 0.95 -9.88
C PHE A 217 -22.85 1.35 -10.65
N SER A 218 -23.02 2.65 -10.89
CA SER A 218 -24.19 3.23 -11.56
C SER A 218 -24.34 2.83 -13.04
N ASN A 219 -23.28 2.31 -13.66
CA ASN A 219 -23.32 1.72 -15.01
C ASN A 219 -23.95 0.30 -15.02
N GLY A 220 -24.36 -0.21 -13.86
CA GLY A 220 -24.96 -1.54 -13.67
C GLY A 220 -23.94 -2.65 -13.45
N GLU A 221 -22.66 -2.30 -13.28
CA GLU A 221 -21.60 -3.25 -13.03
C GLU A 221 -21.50 -3.61 -11.55
N VAL A 222 -21.27 -4.89 -11.28
CA VAL A 222 -21.09 -5.42 -9.93
C VAL A 222 -19.79 -6.22 -9.91
N VAL A 223 -18.90 -5.88 -8.98
CA VAL A 223 -17.59 -6.50 -8.84
C VAL A 223 -17.51 -7.19 -7.49
N GLU A 224 -17.47 -8.53 -7.52
CA GLU A 224 -17.22 -9.37 -6.36
C GLU A 224 -15.72 -9.72 -6.31
N VAL A 225 -15.05 -9.41 -5.21
CA VAL A 225 -13.60 -9.61 -5.07
C VAL A 225 -13.20 -9.97 -3.64
N ALA A 226 -12.34 -10.97 -3.52
CA ALA A 226 -11.69 -11.33 -2.26
C ALA A 226 -10.38 -10.55 -2.11
N ILE A 227 -10.33 -9.61 -1.16
CA ILE A 227 -9.18 -8.73 -0.97
C ILE A 227 -8.28 -9.22 0.18
N PRO A 228 -6.95 -9.32 -0.02
CA PRO A 228 -6.03 -9.71 1.03
C PRO A 228 -5.69 -8.56 1.96
N MET A 229 -5.20 -8.90 3.16
CA MET A 229 -4.45 -7.96 3.97
C MET A 229 -3.03 -7.76 3.39
N GLY A 230 -2.65 -6.51 3.13
CA GLY A 230 -1.45 -6.10 2.43
C GLY A 230 -0.67 -5.00 3.15
N ASN A 231 0.49 -4.66 2.60
CA ASN A 231 1.44 -3.75 3.25
C ASN A 231 0.88 -2.32 3.32
N SER A 232 0.95 -1.71 4.50
CA SER A 232 0.59 -0.30 4.69
C SER A 232 1.49 0.60 3.84
N GLU A 233 0.91 1.67 3.29
CA GLU A 233 1.63 2.67 2.49
C GLU A 233 2.62 3.47 3.33
N GLU A 234 2.31 3.65 4.62
CA GLU A 234 3.25 4.16 5.59
C GLU A 234 4.33 3.10 5.85
N SER A 235 5.43 3.24 5.13
CA SER A 235 6.70 2.66 5.54
C SER A 235 7.08 3.31 6.86
N GLY A 236 6.66 2.71 7.98
CA GLY A 236 7.08 3.11 9.31
C GLY A 236 8.58 3.38 9.29
N GLU A 237 8.98 4.53 9.82
CA GLU A 237 10.32 5.09 9.69
C GLU A 237 11.36 4.01 9.90
N ARG A 238 11.89 3.48 8.79
CA ARG A 238 12.98 2.53 8.84
C ARG A 238 14.19 3.35 9.26
N SER A 239 14.45 3.42 10.57
CA SER A 239 15.68 4.00 11.13
C SER A 239 16.85 3.12 10.69
N TYR A 240 17.29 3.33 9.46
CA TYR A 240 18.40 2.66 8.85
C TYR A 240 19.66 3.38 9.35
N PHE A 241 20.35 2.72 10.27
CA PHE A 241 21.53 3.17 11.04
C PHE A 241 21.21 4.00 12.29
N GLY A 242 21.47 3.40 13.46
CA GLY A 242 22.07 4.17 14.55
C GLY A 242 23.34 4.83 14.01
N ASP A 243 23.43 6.15 14.20
CA ASP A 243 24.51 7.02 13.75
C ASP A 243 25.90 6.38 14.00
N PRO A 244 26.67 5.99 12.97
CA PRO A 244 28.02 5.45 13.15
C PRO A 244 29.06 6.58 13.14
N HIS A 245 28.84 7.68 13.87
CA HIS A 245 29.82 8.74 14.04
C HIS A 245 29.88 9.30 15.47
N GLU A 246 30.04 8.44 16.47
CA GLU A 246 30.83 8.85 17.65
C GLU A 246 32.32 8.64 17.33
N PRO A 247 33.12 9.70 17.12
CA PRO A 247 34.56 9.53 17.11
C PRO A 247 34.98 9.08 18.51
N ALA A 248 35.71 7.98 18.58
CA ALA A 248 36.37 7.55 19.80
C ALA A 248 37.19 8.73 20.36
N ALA A 249 36.71 9.31 21.46
CA ALA A 249 37.47 10.27 22.22
C ALA A 249 38.65 9.53 22.86
N GLU A 250 39.84 10.02 22.52
CA GLU A 250 41.17 9.50 22.86
C GLU A 250 41.45 9.39 24.37
#